data_AF-A0A1X0QYZ7-F1
#
_entry.id   AF-A0A1X0QYZ7-F1
#
_cell.length_a   1.000
_cell.length_b   1.000
_cell.length_c   1.000
_cell.angle_alpha   90.00
_cell.angle_beta   90.00
_cell.angle_gamma   90.00
#
_symmetry.space_group_name_H-M   'P 1'
#
loop_
_entity.id
_entity.type
_entity.pdbx_description
1 polymer ?
#
loop_
_entity_poly.entity_id
_entity_poly.type
_entity_poly.pdbx_seq_one_letter_code
_entity_poly.pdbx_strand_id
1 'polypeptide(L)'
;MMGLQADTFIHIKISLQVEANPLELVHNGDQIRLEHFASTRKLHSHDYRPQITSKREHQEVTAYGDKLINDVYDYWTLIVLDDDNRHSRDMNITWQTLNQRFRLLHIRGCALISHGAYYEGEGHNHQEVTCMASAGLHYPFVVYNRLEQGIGLQDGLLNPKLENAGTPMKWFLKRTSSKLWYKLSGFSVHLVLNAAVQKFITSAIIGYMGFLCLIKFLAKRQIKLPAQLSWLSIAGTTYT
;
A
#
# COMPACT_ATOMS: atom_id res chain seq x y z
N MET A 1 30.41 -67.76 -36.04
CA MET A 1 30.54 -66.48 -36.76
C MET A 1 29.33 -65.63 -36.39
N MET A 2 29.60 -64.43 -35.85
CA MET A 2 28.80 -63.18 -35.85
C MET A 2 27.27 -63.35 -35.87
N GLY A 3 26.50 -63.04 -34.82
CA GLY A 3 26.55 -61.81 -34.04
C GLY A 3 25.82 -60.70 -34.80
N LEU A 4 24.58 -60.40 -34.39
CA LEU A 4 23.96 -59.07 -34.46
C LEU A 4 22.65 -59.07 -33.65
N GLN A 5 22.77 -58.50 -32.46
CA GLN A 5 21.70 -58.06 -31.59
C GLN A 5 21.16 -56.73 -32.14
N ALA A 6 19.84 -56.54 -32.17
CA ALA A 6 19.24 -55.23 -32.32
C ALA A 6 17.84 -55.23 -31.68
N ASP A 7 17.82 -54.82 -30.42
CA ASP A 7 16.63 -54.51 -29.64
C ASP A 7 15.76 -53.49 -30.39
N THR A 8 14.50 -53.84 -30.65
CA THR A 8 13.53 -52.91 -31.23
C THR A 8 12.98 -52.02 -30.11
N PHE A 9 13.78 -51.03 -29.67
CA PHE A 9 13.26 -49.91 -28.91
C PHE A 9 12.56 -48.95 -29.86
N ILE A 10 11.25 -48.78 -29.68
CA ILE A 10 10.47 -47.71 -30.30
C ILE A 10 11.06 -46.39 -29.79
N HIS A 11 11.91 -45.77 -30.60
CA HIS A 11 12.32 -44.39 -30.42
C HIS A 11 11.10 -43.51 -30.70
N ILE A 12 10.40 -43.08 -29.65
CA ILE A 12 9.51 -41.92 -29.74
C ILE A 12 10.44 -40.75 -30.09
N LYS A 13 10.41 -40.35 -31.36
CA LYS A 13 11.09 -39.14 -31.83
C LYS A 13 10.32 -37.97 -31.23
N ILE A 14 10.72 -37.52 -30.05
CA ILE A 14 10.30 -36.23 -29.51
C ILE A 14 10.87 -35.19 -30.46
N SER A 15 10.10 -34.78 -31.46
CA SER A 15 10.34 -33.53 -32.17
C SER A 15 9.90 -32.37 -31.26
N LEU A 16 10.61 -32.19 -30.15
CA LEU A 16 10.66 -30.92 -29.43
C LEU A 16 12.01 -30.29 -29.80
N GLN A 17 12.11 -29.77 -31.01
CA GLN A 17 12.93 -28.59 -31.20
C GLN A 17 12.07 -27.40 -30.78
N VAL A 18 11.90 -27.25 -29.46
CA VAL A 18 11.84 -25.91 -28.91
C VAL A 18 13.30 -25.48 -28.94
N GLU A 19 13.69 -24.70 -29.95
CA GLU A 19 14.86 -23.84 -29.80
C GLU A 19 14.59 -23.05 -28.52
N ALA A 20 15.22 -23.46 -27.42
CA ALA A 20 15.16 -22.72 -26.18
C ALA A 20 15.94 -21.44 -26.43
N ASN A 21 15.25 -20.43 -26.95
CA ASN A 21 15.78 -19.09 -26.98
C ASN A 21 16.34 -18.80 -25.58
N PRO A 22 17.57 -18.28 -25.48
CA PRO A 22 18.14 -17.96 -24.19
C PRO A 22 17.17 -17.03 -23.44
N LEU A 23 17.00 -17.26 -22.14
CA LEU A 23 16.17 -16.41 -21.30
C LEU A 23 16.67 -14.96 -21.42
N GLU A 24 15.82 -14.10 -21.96
CA GLU A 24 16.09 -12.67 -22.04
C GLU A 24 15.67 -12.03 -20.72
N LEU A 25 16.67 -11.49 -20.00
CA LEU A 25 16.44 -10.78 -18.76
C LEU A 25 16.18 -9.31 -19.08
N VAL A 26 15.29 -8.68 -18.31
CA VAL A 26 15.03 -7.24 -18.43
C VAL A 26 16.11 -6.47 -17.70
N HIS A 27 16.72 -5.49 -18.34
CA HIS A 27 17.76 -4.63 -17.81
C HIS A 27 17.27 -3.19 -17.65
N ASN A 28 18.04 -2.39 -16.91
CA ASN A 28 17.80 -0.97 -16.78
C ASN A 28 17.93 -0.26 -18.14
N GLY A 29 16.90 0.47 -18.53
CA GLY A 29 16.81 1.15 -19.81
C GLY A 29 16.10 0.34 -20.91
N ASP A 30 15.72 -0.91 -20.65
CA ASP A 30 15.02 -1.73 -21.64
C ASP A 30 13.63 -1.20 -21.93
N GLN A 31 13.24 -1.27 -23.20
CA GLN A 31 11.91 -0.92 -23.66
C GLN A 31 11.02 -2.17 -23.67
N ILE A 32 10.02 -2.17 -22.80
CA ILE A 32 9.14 -3.31 -22.56
C ILE A 32 7.68 -2.97 -22.89
N ARG A 33 6.88 -4.01 -23.07
CA ARG A 33 5.41 -3.92 -23.17
C ARG A 33 4.80 -4.76 -22.06
N LEU A 34 3.85 -4.17 -21.34
CA LEU A 34 3.18 -4.82 -20.22
C LEU A 34 1.83 -5.35 -20.69
N GLU A 35 1.73 -6.66 -20.88
CA GLU A 35 0.49 -7.33 -21.28
C GLU A 35 -0.23 -7.90 -20.06
N HIS A 36 -1.50 -7.56 -19.92
CA HIS A 36 -2.35 -8.14 -18.89
C HIS A 36 -2.72 -9.57 -19.27
N PHE A 37 -2.25 -10.54 -18.49
CA PHE A 37 -2.40 -11.97 -18.78
C PHE A 37 -3.84 -12.41 -19.11
N ALA A 38 -4.84 -11.95 -18.34
CA ALA A 38 -6.21 -12.43 -18.51
C ALA A 38 -6.95 -11.77 -19.68
N SER A 39 -6.70 -10.48 -19.98
CA SER A 39 -7.40 -9.75 -21.05
C SER A 39 -6.57 -9.61 -22.33
N THR A 40 -5.29 -9.97 -22.30
CA THR A 40 -4.32 -9.86 -23.40
C THR A 40 -4.09 -8.43 -23.90
N ARG A 41 -4.62 -7.44 -23.17
CA ARG A 41 -4.49 -6.02 -23.47
C ARG A 41 -3.18 -5.49 -22.92
N LYS A 42 -2.63 -4.47 -23.57
CA LYS A 42 -1.35 -3.86 -23.22
C LYS A 42 -1.56 -2.55 -22.48
N LEU A 43 -0.64 -2.25 -21.59
CA LEU A 43 -0.58 -0.94 -20.94
C LEU A 43 -0.27 0.13 -21.98
N HIS A 44 -1.19 1.07 -22.13
CA HIS A 44 -1.17 2.04 -23.21
C HIS A 44 -1.39 3.45 -22.66
N SER A 45 -0.77 4.46 -23.29
CA SER A 45 -1.00 5.87 -22.98
C SER A 45 -1.10 6.71 -24.24
N HIS A 46 -2.00 7.67 -24.23
CA HIS A 46 -2.32 8.54 -25.36
C HIS A 46 -2.58 9.98 -24.95
N ASP A 47 -2.73 10.89 -25.91
CA ASP A 47 -2.94 12.33 -25.65
C ASP A 47 -4.39 12.66 -25.29
N TYR A 48 -4.91 11.95 -24.31
CA TYR A 48 -6.25 12.18 -23.79
C TYR A 48 -6.17 12.47 -22.30
N ARG A 49 -7.06 13.32 -21.80
CA ARG A 49 -7.09 13.62 -20.37
C ARG A 49 -7.68 12.45 -19.61
N PRO A 50 -7.14 12.12 -18.42
CA PRO A 50 -7.72 11.08 -17.60
C PRO A 50 -9.07 11.53 -17.03
N GLN A 51 -9.86 10.57 -16.56
CA GLN A 51 -11.29 10.77 -16.28
C GLN A 51 -11.54 11.58 -15.01
N ILE A 52 -10.68 11.47 -14.00
CA ILE A 52 -10.83 12.16 -12.71
C ILE A 52 -9.95 13.41 -12.71
N THR A 53 -8.68 13.27 -13.08
CA THR A 53 -7.72 14.37 -13.00
C THR A 53 -7.81 15.31 -14.20
N SER A 54 -8.17 16.56 -13.94
CA SER A 54 -8.35 17.59 -15.00
C SER A 54 -7.08 18.32 -15.41
N LYS A 55 -5.93 18.00 -14.79
CA LYS A 55 -4.66 18.68 -15.03
C LYS A 55 -4.05 18.28 -16.38
N ARG A 56 -3.50 19.26 -17.11
CA ARG A 56 -2.94 19.09 -18.47
C ARG A 56 -1.66 18.24 -18.51
N GLU A 57 -0.95 18.17 -17.40
CA GLU A 57 0.26 17.36 -17.26
C GLU A 57 -0.03 15.86 -17.19
N HIS A 58 -1.27 15.46 -16.91
CA HIS A 58 -1.67 14.07 -16.86
C HIS A 58 -2.35 13.65 -18.16
N GLN A 59 -1.92 12.49 -18.66
CA GLN A 59 -2.51 11.75 -19.76
C GLN A 59 -3.16 10.47 -19.24
N GLU A 60 -4.22 10.04 -19.91
CA GLU A 60 -4.93 8.82 -19.60
C GLU A 60 -4.08 7.58 -19.93
N VAL A 61 -4.08 6.63 -19.00
CA VAL A 61 -3.48 5.32 -19.17
C VAL A 61 -4.60 4.28 -19.24
N THR A 62 -4.56 3.43 -20.26
CA THR A 62 -5.60 2.45 -20.56
C THR A 62 -5.00 1.06 -20.79
N ALA A 63 -5.88 0.07 -20.90
CA ALA A 63 -5.56 -1.25 -21.42
C ALA A 63 -6.11 -1.37 -22.84
N TYR A 64 -5.22 -1.29 -23.84
CA TYR A 64 -5.58 -1.23 -25.26
C TYR A 64 -5.08 -2.46 -26.04
N GLY A 65 -5.64 -2.67 -27.23
CA GLY A 65 -5.24 -3.73 -28.15
C GLY A 65 -5.62 -5.14 -27.69
N ASP A 66 -5.00 -6.12 -28.34
CA ASP A 66 -5.09 -7.55 -28.06
C ASP A 66 -3.75 -8.23 -28.42
N LYS A 67 -3.73 -9.55 -28.63
CA LYS A 67 -2.50 -10.26 -29.02
C LYS A 67 -1.96 -9.84 -30.40
N LEU A 68 -2.83 -9.43 -31.32
CA LEU A 68 -2.51 -9.12 -32.71
C LEU A 68 -2.29 -7.62 -32.93
N ILE A 69 -3.02 -6.79 -32.19
CA ILE A 69 -2.95 -5.34 -32.25
C ILE A 69 -1.83 -4.86 -31.34
N ASN A 70 -0.82 -4.27 -31.96
CA ASN A 70 0.31 -3.65 -31.28
C ASN A 70 0.49 -2.24 -31.83
N ASP A 71 0.66 -1.26 -30.95
CA ASP A 71 1.04 0.08 -31.36
C ASP A 71 2.34 0.54 -30.69
N VAL A 72 2.88 1.65 -31.19
CA VAL A 72 4.13 2.23 -30.67
C VAL A 72 3.94 2.87 -29.29
N TYR A 73 2.71 3.16 -28.89
CA TYR A 73 2.35 3.77 -27.61
C TYR A 73 2.09 2.72 -26.52
N ASP A 74 2.30 1.45 -26.80
CA ASP A 74 2.33 0.38 -25.80
C ASP A 74 3.70 0.23 -25.14
N TYR A 75 4.75 0.91 -25.66
CA TYR A 75 6.12 0.79 -25.19
C TYR A 75 6.44 1.69 -23.99
N TRP A 76 7.07 1.07 -22.98
CA TRP A 76 7.53 1.72 -21.75
C TRP A 76 8.98 1.37 -21.49
N THR A 77 9.81 2.35 -21.18
CA THR A 77 11.18 2.15 -20.73
C THR A 77 11.22 1.92 -19.23
N LEU A 78 11.80 0.79 -18.80
CA LEU A 78 12.02 0.49 -17.39
C LEU A 78 13.29 1.20 -16.92
N ILE A 79 13.16 2.06 -15.91
CA ILE A 79 14.28 2.77 -15.30
C ILE A 79 14.43 2.32 -13.85
N VAL A 80 15.52 1.62 -13.54
CA VAL A 80 15.86 1.22 -12.17
C VAL A 80 16.32 2.46 -11.39
N LEU A 81 15.90 2.56 -10.14
CA LEU A 81 16.28 3.64 -9.23
C LEU A 81 17.38 3.20 -8.28
N ASP A 82 18.23 4.15 -7.89
CA ASP A 82 19.17 3.99 -6.79
C ASP A 82 18.50 4.22 -5.42
N ASP A 83 19.28 4.09 -4.33
CA ASP A 83 18.81 4.28 -2.96
C ASP A 83 18.27 5.69 -2.69
N ASP A 84 18.76 6.69 -3.43
CA ASP A 84 18.31 8.08 -3.39
C ASP A 84 17.06 8.34 -4.27
N ASN A 85 16.45 7.27 -4.82
CA ASN A 85 15.33 7.31 -5.78
C ASN A 85 15.63 8.11 -7.06
N ARG A 86 16.89 8.20 -7.48
CA ARG A 86 17.32 8.79 -8.75
C ARG A 86 17.48 7.70 -9.79
N HIS A 87 17.45 8.08 -11.07
CA HIS A 87 17.68 7.12 -12.15
C HIS A 87 19.09 6.55 -12.05
N SER A 88 19.20 5.22 -12.01
CA SER A 88 20.49 4.57 -12.05
C SER A 88 21.17 4.84 -13.39
N ARG A 89 22.45 5.21 -13.33
CA ARG A 89 23.31 5.39 -14.51
C ARG A 89 23.85 4.08 -15.07
N ASP A 90 23.75 3.00 -14.29
CA ASP A 90 24.23 1.68 -14.69
C ASP A 90 23.14 0.95 -15.48
N MET A 91 23.38 0.76 -16.77
CA MET A 91 22.47 0.07 -17.69
C MET A 91 22.62 -1.45 -17.62
N ASN A 92 23.69 -1.97 -17.00
CA ASN A 92 23.92 -3.40 -16.86
C ASN A 92 23.17 -4.02 -15.67
N ILE A 93 22.38 -3.22 -14.95
CA ILE A 93 21.54 -3.72 -13.86
C ILE A 93 20.41 -4.54 -14.46
N THR A 94 20.43 -5.85 -14.20
CA THR A 94 19.28 -6.70 -14.43
C THR A 94 18.18 -6.38 -13.42
N TRP A 95 16.95 -6.22 -13.89
CA TRP A 95 15.79 -6.01 -13.05
C TRP A 95 15.49 -7.25 -12.20
N GLN A 96 15.27 -7.05 -10.90
CA GLN A 96 15.00 -8.10 -9.92
C GLN A 96 13.73 -7.79 -9.15
N THR A 97 12.99 -8.84 -8.82
CA THR A 97 11.78 -8.72 -7.99
C THR A 97 12.12 -8.33 -6.56
N LEU A 98 11.19 -7.64 -5.88
CA LEU A 98 11.22 -7.31 -4.45
C LEU A 98 12.21 -6.18 -4.09
N ASN A 99 13.49 -6.40 -4.31
CA ASN A 99 14.57 -5.52 -3.84
C ASN A 99 14.88 -4.33 -4.74
N GLN A 100 14.07 -4.08 -5.78
CA GLN A 100 14.33 -3.00 -6.71
C GLN A 100 13.14 -2.07 -6.88
N ARG A 101 13.48 -0.79 -6.91
CA ARG A 101 12.60 0.33 -7.21
C ARG A 101 12.82 0.72 -8.65
N PHE A 102 11.74 0.96 -9.38
CA PHE A 102 11.84 1.37 -10.77
C PHE A 102 10.74 2.36 -11.16
N ARG A 103 10.90 2.96 -12.34
CA ARG A 103 9.91 3.80 -13.00
C ARG A 103 9.66 3.27 -14.41
N LEU A 104 8.45 3.53 -14.90
CA LEU A 104 8.08 3.24 -16.28
C LEU A 104 7.90 4.57 -17.00
N LEU A 105 8.76 4.82 -17.99
CA LEU A 105 8.69 6.01 -18.84
C LEU A 105 8.04 5.62 -20.16
N HIS A 106 6.97 6.30 -20.52
CA HIS A 106 6.31 6.11 -21.81
C HIS A 106 7.17 6.67 -22.93
N ILE A 107 7.05 6.11 -24.14
CA ILE A 107 7.73 6.61 -25.35
C ILE A 107 7.46 8.11 -25.62
N ARG A 108 6.33 8.65 -25.16
CA ARG A 108 5.97 10.06 -25.30
C ARG A 108 6.62 10.99 -24.26
N GLY A 109 7.47 10.46 -23.39
CA GLY A 109 8.21 11.24 -22.40
C GLY A 109 7.43 11.57 -21.12
N CYS A 110 6.36 10.83 -20.81
CA CYS A 110 5.67 10.90 -19.53
C CYS A 110 5.99 9.68 -18.65
N ALA A 111 5.85 9.78 -17.33
CA ALA A 111 6.04 8.64 -16.44
C ALA A 111 4.69 8.09 -15.95
N LEU A 112 4.62 6.77 -15.78
CA LEU A 112 3.49 6.12 -15.15
C LEU A 112 3.43 6.51 -13.66
N ILE A 113 2.32 7.07 -13.23
CA ILE A 113 2.11 7.46 -11.84
C ILE A 113 0.72 7.07 -11.35
N SER A 114 0.61 6.96 -10.03
CA SER A 114 -0.64 6.87 -9.31
C SER A 114 -0.66 7.95 -8.24
N HIS A 115 -1.81 8.55 -7.99
CA HIS A 115 -1.96 9.66 -7.04
C HIS A 115 -3.29 9.56 -6.29
N GLY A 116 -3.53 10.45 -5.32
CA GLY A 116 -4.69 10.40 -4.43
C GLY A 116 -6.05 10.72 -5.08
N ALA A 117 -6.29 10.29 -6.31
CA ALA A 117 -7.58 10.32 -6.98
C ALA A 117 -8.16 8.91 -7.07
N TYR A 118 -9.45 8.77 -6.79
CA TYR A 118 -10.14 7.48 -6.71
C TYR A 118 -11.45 7.56 -7.45
N TYR A 119 -11.78 6.50 -8.19
CA TYR A 119 -13.10 6.37 -8.80
C TYR A 119 -14.17 6.22 -7.71
N GLU A 120 -15.26 6.98 -7.82
CA GLU A 120 -16.39 6.88 -6.89
C GLU A 120 -17.41 5.86 -7.38
N GLY A 121 -17.85 4.96 -6.49
CA GLY A 121 -18.88 3.96 -6.80
C GLY A 121 -18.99 2.87 -5.73
N GLU A 122 -20.13 2.19 -5.66
CA GLU A 122 -20.31 1.05 -4.76
C GLU A 122 -19.37 -0.09 -5.16
N GLY A 123 -18.43 -0.45 -4.27
CA GLY A 123 -17.55 -1.61 -4.46
C GLY A 123 -16.27 -1.36 -5.27
N HIS A 124 -16.02 -0.15 -5.77
CA HIS A 124 -14.87 0.14 -6.64
C HIS A 124 -14.06 1.36 -6.18
N ASN A 125 -13.33 1.22 -5.07
CA ASN A 125 -12.34 2.23 -4.64
C ASN A 125 -11.00 2.04 -5.38
N HIS A 126 -11.04 2.03 -6.72
CA HIS A 126 -9.84 1.92 -7.52
C HIS A 126 -9.15 3.28 -7.63
N GLN A 127 -7.83 3.28 -7.48
CA GLN A 127 -7.00 4.48 -7.61
C GLN A 127 -6.77 4.79 -9.10
N GLU A 128 -6.76 6.08 -9.45
CA GLU A 128 -6.46 6.53 -10.80
C GLU A 128 -4.97 6.35 -11.12
N VAL A 129 -4.68 5.78 -12.28
CA VAL A 129 -3.33 5.65 -12.84
C VAL A 129 -3.26 6.53 -14.09
N THR A 130 -2.22 7.34 -14.20
CA THR A 130 -2.06 8.32 -15.28
C THR A 130 -0.61 8.37 -15.77
N CYS A 131 -0.37 8.97 -16.93
CA CYS A 131 0.98 9.24 -17.44
C CYS A 131 1.26 10.73 -17.31
N MET A 132 2.21 11.13 -16.47
CA MET A 132 2.47 12.54 -16.18
C MET A 132 3.69 13.04 -16.94
N ALA A 133 3.49 14.03 -17.82
CA ALA A 133 4.57 14.77 -18.44
C ALA A 133 5.23 15.68 -17.38
N SER A 134 6.54 15.58 -17.18
CA SER A 134 7.35 16.26 -16.14
C SER A 134 7.59 15.50 -14.82
N ALA A 135 7.35 14.20 -14.76
CA ALA A 135 7.81 13.36 -13.63
C ALA A 135 9.35 13.20 -13.56
N GLY A 136 10.10 13.86 -14.45
CA GLY A 136 11.53 13.63 -14.69
C GLY A 136 12.50 14.08 -13.58
N LEU A 137 12.13 14.93 -12.62
CA LEU A 137 13.14 15.46 -11.67
C LEU A 137 12.69 15.72 -10.22
N HIS A 138 11.40 15.76 -9.90
CA HIS A 138 10.97 16.24 -8.57
C HIS A 138 9.73 15.54 -7.97
N TYR A 139 9.29 14.42 -8.54
CA TYR A 139 8.16 13.67 -7.98
C TYR A 139 8.61 12.33 -7.38
N PRO A 140 8.21 11.99 -6.13
CA PRO A 140 8.70 10.83 -5.39
C PRO A 140 8.05 9.52 -5.84
N PHE A 141 7.34 9.48 -6.97
CA PHE A 141 6.60 8.29 -7.38
C PHE A 141 7.56 7.23 -7.91
N VAL A 142 7.50 6.07 -7.25
CA VAL A 142 8.33 4.91 -7.49
C VAL A 142 7.39 3.72 -7.63
N VAL A 143 7.57 2.94 -8.69
CA VAL A 143 6.95 1.62 -8.79
C VAL A 143 7.85 0.65 -8.03
N TYR A 144 7.28 -0.02 -7.03
CA TYR A 144 8.00 -0.99 -6.22
C TYR A 144 7.09 -2.16 -5.88
N ASN A 145 7.70 -3.28 -5.49
CA ASN A 145 6.95 -4.44 -5.07
C ASN A 145 6.45 -4.25 -3.62
N ARG A 146 5.13 -4.35 -3.42
CA ARG A 146 4.48 -4.17 -2.11
C ARG A 146 4.81 -5.29 -1.11
N LEU A 147 5.31 -6.45 -1.54
CA LEU A 147 5.49 -7.60 -0.66
C LEU A 147 6.60 -7.41 0.41
N GLU A 148 7.58 -6.55 0.19
CA GLU A 148 8.63 -6.24 1.19
C GLU A 148 8.29 -5.06 2.10
N GLN A 149 7.54 -4.08 1.61
CA GLN A 149 7.10 -2.96 2.45
C GLN A 149 5.89 -3.41 3.26
N GLY A 150 6.17 -4.05 4.40
CA GLY A 150 5.19 -4.18 5.48
C GLY A 150 4.46 -2.85 5.62
N ILE A 151 3.12 -2.90 5.63
CA ILE A 151 2.20 -1.76 5.58
C ILE A 151 2.79 -0.57 6.34
N GLY A 152 3.40 0.37 5.61
CA GLY A 152 3.96 1.57 6.20
C GLY A 152 2.82 2.31 6.89
N LEU A 153 2.99 2.58 8.19
CA LEU A 153 1.97 3.17 9.05
C LEU A 153 1.40 4.50 8.51
N GLN A 154 2.08 5.15 7.55
CA GLN A 154 1.61 6.37 6.88
C GLN A 154 0.80 6.16 5.59
N ASP A 155 1.04 5.10 4.80
CA ASP A 155 0.32 4.92 3.52
C ASP A 155 -1.15 4.54 3.72
N GLY A 156 -1.49 3.99 4.89
CA GLY A 156 -2.87 3.76 5.32
C GLY A 156 -3.62 5.02 5.78
N LEU A 157 -2.93 6.15 6.03
CA LEU A 157 -3.57 7.42 6.43
C LEU A 157 -4.07 8.24 5.24
N LEU A 158 -3.62 7.93 4.01
CA LEU A 158 -4.04 8.58 2.76
C LEU A 158 -5.23 7.88 2.09
N ASN A 159 -6.00 7.09 2.83
CA ASN A 159 -7.32 6.69 2.40
C ASN A 159 -8.35 7.68 2.99
N PRO A 160 -8.74 8.75 2.26
CA PRO A 160 -9.56 9.84 2.81
C PRO A 160 -10.99 9.43 3.20
N LYS A 161 -11.36 8.15 3.09
CA LYS A 161 -12.62 7.61 3.60
C LYS A 161 -12.38 6.67 4.79
N LEU A 162 -11.69 7.13 5.84
CA LEU A 162 -12.02 6.64 7.18
C LEU A 162 -13.35 7.32 7.58
N GLU A 163 -14.45 6.77 7.06
CA GLU A 163 -15.84 7.20 7.27
C GLU A 163 -16.26 7.24 8.76
N ASN A 164 -15.35 6.87 9.67
CA ASN A 164 -15.52 6.86 11.11
C ASN A 164 -14.30 7.43 11.85
N ALA A 165 -13.72 8.54 11.40
CA ALA A 165 -12.81 9.35 12.23
C ALA A 165 -13.58 9.96 13.42
N GLY A 166 -13.97 9.10 14.36
CA GLY A 166 -14.57 9.51 15.62
C GLY A 166 -13.52 10.18 16.49
N THR A 167 -13.92 11.17 17.29
CA THR A 167 -13.04 11.72 18.32
C THR A 167 -12.61 10.61 19.29
N PRO A 168 -11.39 10.67 19.87
CA PRO A 168 -10.93 9.69 20.86
C PRO A 168 -11.95 9.49 22.00
N MET A 169 -12.68 10.54 22.35
CA MET A 169 -13.72 10.53 23.38
C MET A 169 -14.92 9.60 23.06
N LYS A 170 -15.19 9.35 21.77
CA LYS A 170 -16.26 8.45 21.33
C LYS A 170 -16.02 7.01 21.78
N TRP A 171 -14.76 6.57 21.84
CA TRP A 171 -14.35 5.25 22.32
C TRP A 171 -14.60 5.03 23.80
N PHE A 172 -14.70 6.10 24.60
CA PHE A 172 -14.97 6.01 26.03
C PHE A 172 -16.46 6.15 26.35
N LEU A 173 -17.20 6.98 25.62
CA LEU A 173 -18.59 7.33 25.96
C LEU A 173 -19.66 6.56 25.17
N LYS A 174 -19.34 6.03 23.98
CA LYS A 174 -20.29 5.31 23.13
C LYS A 174 -19.76 3.93 22.74
N ARG A 175 -20.68 3.00 22.49
CA ARG A 175 -20.35 1.71 21.87
C ARG A 175 -19.92 1.98 20.43
N THR A 176 -18.61 1.99 20.22
CA THR A 176 -18.01 2.27 18.91
C THR A 176 -17.41 0.97 18.40
N SER A 177 -17.65 0.68 17.13
CA SER A 177 -17.00 -0.41 16.42
C SER A 177 -16.18 0.19 15.30
N SER A 178 -14.90 -0.18 15.19
CA SER A 178 -14.11 0.13 14.01
C SER A 178 -14.04 -1.09 13.11
N LYS A 179 -14.28 -0.88 11.82
CA LYS A 179 -14.17 -1.95 10.82
C LYS A 179 -12.68 -2.12 10.49
N LEU A 180 -12.15 -3.32 10.68
CA LEU A 180 -10.72 -3.59 10.48
C LEU A 180 -10.43 -4.03 9.04
N TRP A 181 -11.33 -4.82 8.42
CA TRP A 181 -11.10 -5.37 7.09
C TRP A 181 -12.39 -5.64 6.30
N TYR A 182 -12.27 -5.61 4.96
CA TYR A 182 -13.36 -5.89 4.01
C TYR A 182 -13.32 -7.35 3.50
N LYS A 183 -14.49 -7.84 3.08
CA LYS A 183 -14.75 -9.19 2.56
C LYS A 183 -13.85 -9.57 1.38
N LEU A 184 -12.86 -10.44 1.61
CA LEU A 184 -12.36 -11.34 0.56
C LEU A 184 -13.12 -12.67 0.48
N SER A 185 -13.97 -12.98 1.47
CA SER A 185 -14.63 -14.30 1.61
C SER A 185 -16.07 -14.26 2.12
N GLY A 186 -16.75 -13.10 2.12
CA GLY A 186 -18.13 -13.03 2.61
C GLY A 186 -18.29 -12.63 4.08
N PHE A 187 -17.20 -12.44 4.84
CA PHE A 187 -17.23 -12.01 6.25
C PHE A 187 -16.50 -10.68 6.47
N SER A 188 -16.95 -9.89 7.45
CA SER A 188 -16.29 -8.63 7.86
C SER A 188 -15.84 -8.69 9.31
N VAL A 189 -14.62 -8.23 9.60
CA VAL A 189 -14.05 -8.19 10.95
C VAL A 189 -14.17 -6.78 11.53
N HIS A 190 -14.71 -6.68 12.74
CA HIS A 190 -14.87 -5.43 13.49
C HIS A 190 -14.17 -5.52 14.82
N LEU A 191 -13.48 -4.45 15.20
CA LEU A 191 -12.94 -4.27 16.54
C LEU A 191 -14.02 -3.60 17.40
N VAL A 192 -14.42 -4.28 18.47
CA VAL A 192 -15.47 -3.86 19.39
C VAL A 192 -14.95 -4.01 20.82
N LEU A 193 -15.03 -2.94 21.62
CA LEU A 193 -14.72 -3.04 23.04
C LEU A 193 -15.88 -3.68 23.80
N ASN A 194 -15.55 -4.46 24.83
CA ASN A 194 -16.55 -4.96 25.76
C ASN A 194 -17.15 -3.77 26.55
N ALA A 195 -18.46 -3.58 26.39
CA ALA A 195 -19.18 -2.45 26.97
C ALA A 195 -19.16 -2.44 28.51
N ALA A 196 -19.10 -3.60 29.16
CA ALA A 196 -19.02 -3.68 30.62
C ALA A 196 -17.64 -3.20 31.12
N VAL A 197 -16.58 -3.66 30.47
CA VAL A 197 -15.18 -3.28 30.78
C VAL A 197 -14.97 -1.79 30.52
N GLN A 198 -15.51 -1.26 29.41
CA GLN A 198 -15.40 0.16 29.08
C GLN A 198 -16.05 1.06 30.14
N LYS A 199 -17.23 0.69 30.65
CA LYS A 199 -17.91 1.44 31.74
C LYS A 199 -17.14 1.35 33.05
N PHE A 200 -16.60 0.18 33.37
CA PHE A 200 -15.80 -0.02 34.58
C PHE A 200 -14.53 0.85 34.58
N ILE A 201 -13.77 0.81 33.48
CA ILE A 201 -12.52 1.58 33.35
C ILE A 201 -12.80 3.08 33.36
N THR A 202 -13.81 3.56 32.62
CA THR A 202 -14.14 5.00 32.60
C THR A 202 -14.60 5.50 33.96
N SER A 203 -15.40 4.72 34.69
CA SER A 203 -15.80 5.03 36.07
C SER A 203 -14.59 5.10 37.01
N ALA A 204 -13.65 4.16 36.90
CA ALA A 204 -12.44 4.14 37.73
C ALA A 204 -11.55 5.37 37.47
N ILE A 205 -11.36 5.74 36.20
CA ILE A 205 -10.58 6.93 35.82
C ILE A 205 -11.23 8.21 36.37
N ILE A 206 -12.54 8.38 36.20
CA ILE A 206 -13.27 9.56 36.72
C ILE A 206 -13.18 9.60 38.25
N GLY A 207 -13.38 8.47 38.92
CA GLY A 207 -13.26 8.37 40.38
C GLY A 207 -11.87 8.74 40.88
N TYR A 208 -10.81 8.24 40.25
CA TYR A 208 -9.43 8.54 40.60
C TYR A 208 -9.07 10.02 40.38
N MET A 209 -9.50 10.61 39.26
CA MET A 209 -9.29 12.04 39.00
C MET A 209 -10.05 12.92 40.00
N GLY A 210 -11.29 12.57 40.35
CA GLY A 210 -12.07 13.24 41.39
C GLY A 210 -11.38 13.16 42.76
N PHE A 211 -10.84 12.00 43.10
CA PHE A 211 -10.07 11.77 44.31
C PHE A 211 -8.82 12.65 44.39
N LEU A 212 -8.02 12.72 43.32
CA LEU A 212 -6.85 13.59 43.26
C LEU A 212 -7.21 15.07 43.38
N CYS A 213 -8.30 15.50 42.73
CA CYS A 213 -8.82 16.86 42.86
C CYS A 213 -9.24 17.19 44.30
N LEU A 214 -9.89 16.24 45.00
CA LEU A 214 -10.28 16.40 46.39
C LEU A 214 -9.05 16.55 47.30
N ILE A 215 -8.02 15.73 47.12
CA ILE A 215 -6.77 15.83 47.88
C ILE A 215 -6.13 17.20 47.67
N LYS A 216 -6.02 17.66 46.41
CA LYS A 216 -5.47 18.99 46.11
C LYS A 216 -6.31 20.12 46.71
N PHE A 217 -7.63 19.99 46.72
CA PHE A 217 -8.54 20.97 47.33
C PHE A 217 -8.36 21.05 48.85
N LEU A 218 -8.31 19.90 49.53
CA LEU A 218 -8.09 19.81 50.97
C LEU A 218 -6.73 20.41 51.37
N ALA A 219 -5.68 20.13 50.60
CA ALA A 219 -4.36 20.72 50.79
C ALA A 219 -4.39 22.25 50.63
N LYS A 220 -5.07 22.78 49.60
CA LYS A 220 -5.20 24.23 49.39
C LYS A 220 -5.97 24.93 50.52
N ARG A 221 -6.98 24.26 51.09
CA ARG A 221 -7.82 24.81 52.17
C ARG A 221 -7.24 24.57 53.58
N GLN A 222 -6.09 23.90 53.70
CA GLN A 222 -5.43 23.59 54.99
C GLN A 222 -6.36 22.85 55.98
N ILE A 223 -7.30 22.05 55.48
CA ILE A 223 -8.24 21.30 56.30
C ILE A 223 -7.56 20.02 56.80
N LYS A 224 -7.40 19.89 58.12
CA LYS A 224 -6.84 18.69 58.74
C LYS A 224 -7.89 17.57 58.74
N LEU A 225 -7.58 16.45 58.09
CA LEU A 225 -8.42 15.26 58.11
C LEU A 225 -8.41 14.62 59.51
N PRO A 226 -9.53 14.06 59.98
CA PRO A 226 -9.58 13.31 61.23
C PRO A 226 -8.68 12.07 61.18
N ALA A 227 -8.19 11.62 62.33
CA ALA A 227 -7.16 10.57 62.44
C ALA A 227 -7.51 9.26 61.69
N GLN A 228 -8.80 8.93 61.60
CA GLN A 228 -9.33 7.75 60.91
C GLN A 228 -9.17 7.80 59.38
N LEU A 229 -8.93 8.99 58.81
CA LEU A 229 -8.77 9.23 57.38
C LEU A 229 -7.33 9.68 57.01
N SER A 230 -6.39 9.50 57.93
CA SER A 230 -4.98 9.86 57.74
C SER A 230 -4.27 9.06 56.64
N TRP A 231 -4.79 7.89 56.25
CA TRP A 231 -4.27 7.11 55.12
C TRP A 231 -4.46 7.82 53.76
N LEU A 232 -5.37 8.80 53.68
CA LEU A 232 -5.63 9.58 52.47
C LEU A 232 -4.54 10.62 52.15
N SER A 233 -3.71 10.99 53.12
CA SER A 233 -2.63 11.97 52.93
C SER A 233 -1.33 11.36 52.40
N ILE A 234 -1.26 10.04 52.24
CA ILE A 234 -0.03 9.32 51.89
C ILE A 234 -0.02 9.01 50.40
N ALA A 235 0.41 10.00 49.62
CA ALA A 235 1.18 9.79 48.39
C ALA A 235 1.84 11.11 47.95
N GLY A 236 3.01 11.43 48.53
CA GLY A 236 4.05 12.15 47.79
C GLY A 236 4.15 13.67 47.87
N THR A 237 3.63 14.34 48.91
CA THR A 237 3.97 15.76 49.15
C THR A 237 4.53 15.99 50.55
N THR A 238 5.71 15.45 50.81
CA THR A 238 6.65 16.09 51.74
C THR A 238 7.21 17.32 51.02
N TYR A 239 6.55 18.47 51.17
CA TYR A 239 7.19 19.75 50.88
C TYR A 239 8.15 20.04 52.04
N THR A 240 9.44 19.82 51.82
CA THR A 240 10.51 20.55 52.53
C THR A 240 10.62 21.94 51.93
#